data_AF-E4PT64-F1
#
_entry.id   AF-E4PT64-F1
#
_cell.length_a   1.000
_cell.length_b   1.000
_cell.length_c   1.000
_cell.angle_alpha   90.00
_cell.angle_beta   90.00
_cell.angle_gamma   90.00
#
_symmetry.space_group_name_H-M   'P 1'
#
loop_
_entity.id
_entity.type
_entity.pdbx_description
1 polymer ?
#
loop_
_entity_poly.entity_id
_entity_poly.type
_entity_poly.pdbx_seq_one_letter_code
_entity_poly.pdbx_strand_id
1 'polypeptide(L)'
;MSISTFHTYLLDSTDYIKYVNKSWTGVIYKISKNFINNEQVKNEIDLKSAGIYFLVKQDITNKSVYIGQADVRNDNTGILTRVLAHFKEPKTKDFDYVYILTSTNNLLGATELKYLEYCFINGVDNKLISLKNENSGSKGNISLYDQKHWEDFLDNTITIFRSIGFDIFTRKINTKQESLNLLLDNKQTNKNSYFKMVKKDKHTKQILTAYCIKREDKWVVLAGSQIRLFFDFLNYKN
;
A
#
# COMPACT_ATOMS: atom_id res chain seq x y z
N MET A 1 2.85 -2.54 23.19
CA MET A 1 2.17 -3.24 22.08
C MET A 1 0.67 -3.10 22.29
N SER A 2 0.01 -2.21 21.54
CA SER A 2 -1.44 -2.33 21.34
C SER A 2 -1.61 -3.16 20.07
N ILE A 3 -2.15 -4.37 20.19
CA ILE A 3 -2.60 -5.14 19.03
C ILE A 3 -3.87 -4.46 18.54
N SER A 4 -3.68 -3.42 17.74
CA SER A 4 -4.77 -2.70 17.10
C SER A 4 -5.45 -3.67 16.12
N THR A 5 -6.61 -4.19 16.50
CA THR A 5 -7.38 -5.10 15.63
C THR A 5 -8.04 -4.28 14.53
N PHE A 6 -7.47 -4.31 13.32
CA PHE A 6 -8.06 -3.70 12.15
C PHE A 6 -9.03 -4.68 11.48
N HIS A 7 -10.20 -4.18 11.11
CA HIS A 7 -11.24 -4.94 10.45
C HIS A 7 -11.14 -4.69 8.94
N THR A 8 -11.03 -5.79 8.20
CA THR A 8 -11.04 -5.78 6.72
C THR A 8 -12.44 -6.12 6.24
N TYR A 9 -13.01 -5.25 5.42
CA TYR A 9 -14.29 -5.46 4.75
C TYR A 9 -14.03 -5.60 3.25
N LEU A 10 -14.28 -6.79 2.70
CA LEU A 10 -14.37 -6.95 1.25
C LEU A 10 -15.72 -6.38 0.79
N LEU A 11 -15.68 -5.31 0.00
CA LEU A 11 -16.87 -4.64 -0.51
C LEU A 11 -17.24 -5.18 -1.90
N ASP A 12 -16.23 -5.38 -2.76
CA ASP A 12 -16.36 -6.19 -3.97
C ASP A 12 -15.03 -6.91 -4.27
N SER A 13 -15.03 -8.22 -4.03
CA SER A 13 -13.91 -9.14 -4.28
C SER A 13 -12.54 -8.58 -3.85
N THR A 14 -11.48 -8.76 -4.65
CA THR A 14 -10.15 -8.21 -4.43
C THR A 14 -9.97 -6.78 -4.96
N ASP A 15 -10.97 -6.27 -5.68
CA ASP A 15 -10.94 -5.01 -6.42
C ASP A 15 -11.42 -3.81 -5.58
N TYR A 16 -12.23 -4.03 -4.55
CA TYR A 16 -12.71 -2.98 -3.65
C TYR A 16 -12.74 -3.45 -2.20
N ILE A 17 -11.79 -2.95 -1.40
CA ILE A 17 -11.59 -3.36 0.00
C ILE A 17 -11.52 -2.13 0.89
N LYS A 18 -12.20 -2.17 2.04
CA LYS A 18 -12.18 -1.14 3.09
C LYS A 18 -11.52 -1.68 4.36
N TYR A 19 -10.59 -0.91 4.93
CA TYR A 19 -9.91 -1.21 6.18
C TYR A 19 -10.25 -0.12 7.20
N VAL A 20 -10.75 -0.53 8.36
CA VAL A 20 -11.12 0.38 9.46
C VAL A 20 -10.73 -0.21 10.81
N ASN A 21 -10.61 0.63 11.83
CA ASN A 21 -10.40 0.19 13.21
C ASN A 21 -11.19 1.06 14.17
N LYS A 22 -11.87 0.44 15.14
CA LYS A 22 -12.72 1.14 16.11
C LYS A 22 -11.98 2.17 16.97
N SER A 23 -10.67 2.02 17.12
CA SER A 23 -9.81 2.91 17.92
C SER A 23 -8.99 3.88 17.06
N TRP A 24 -9.25 3.97 15.75
CA TRP A 24 -8.54 4.86 14.83
C TRP A 24 -9.52 5.52 13.86
N THR A 25 -9.45 6.83 13.71
CA THR A 25 -10.40 7.62 12.90
C THR A 25 -10.13 7.54 11.39
N GLY A 26 -9.04 6.89 10.99
CA GLY A 26 -8.67 6.71 9.60
C GLY A 26 -9.43 5.56 8.93
N VAL A 27 -9.71 5.76 7.65
CA VAL A 27 -10.30 4.76 6.78
C VAL A 27 -9.40 4.60 5.57
N ILE A 28 -9.04 3.36 5.24
CA ILE A 28 -8.26 3.06 4.04
C ILE A 28 -9.12 2.27 3.08
N TYR A 29 -9.16 2.70 1.83
CA TYR A 29 -9.69 1.92 0.72
C TYR A 29 -8.56 1.44 -0.17
N LYS A 30 -8.68 0.22 -0.69
CA LYS A 30 -7.93 -0.27 -1.84
C LYS A 30 -8.92 -0.45 -2.99
N ILE A 31 -8.68 0.22 -4.11
CA ILE A 31 -9.56 0.17 -5.28
C ILE A 31 -8.74 -0.11 -6.52
N SER A 32 -9.08 -1.14 -7.30
CA SER A 32 -8.42 -1.36 -8.58
C SER A 32 -8.84 -0.30 -9.60
N LYS A 33 -7.94 0.00 -10.54
CA LYS A 33 -8.19 1.02 -11.57
C LYS A 33 -9.44 0.72 -12.40
N ASN A 34 -9.73 -0.56 -12.66
CA ASN A 34 -10.89 -0.97 -13.43
C ASN A 34 -12.21 -0.80 -12.64
N PHE A 35 -12.13 -0.82 -11.31
CA PHE A 35 -13.30 -0.77 -10.44
C PHE A 35 -13.65 0.63 -9.94
N ILE A 36 -12.73 1.59 -10.00
CA ILE A 36 -12.94 2.92 -9.41
C ILE A 36 -14.10 3.72 -10.02
N ASN A 37 -14.49 3.41 -11.25
CA ASN A 37 -15.64 4.03 -11.93
C ASN A 37 -16.98 3.33 -11.64
N ASN A 38 -17.00 2.29 -10.81
CA ASN A 38 -18.22 1.58 -10.42
C ASN A 38 -19.13 2.49 -9.57
N GLU A 39 -20.45 2.34 -9.73
CA GLU A 39 -21.45 3.08 -8.95
C GLU A 39 -21.32 2.86 -7.44
N GLN A 40 -20.90 1.68 -6.98
CA GLN A 40 -20.65 1.42 -5.56
C GLN A 40 -19.56 2.34 -4.99
N VAL A 41 -18.48 2.57 -5.75
CA VAL A 41 -17.39 3.47 -5.36
C VAL A 41 -17.86 4.92 -5.38
N LYS A 42 -18.61 5.34 -6.42
CA LYS A 42 -19.13 6.71 -6.52
C LYS A 42 -20.13 7.08 -5.43
N ASN A 43 -20.87 6.09 -4.92
CA ASN A 43 -21.86 6.27 -3.87
C ASN A 43 -21.28 6.16 -2.46
N GLU A 44 -20.02 5.75 -2.31
CA GLU A 44 -19.34 5.69 -1.01
C GLU A 44 -19.13 7.10 -0.46
N ILE A 45 -19.71 7.39 0.70
CA ILE A 45 -19.72 8.74 1.26
C ILE A 45 -18.33 9.21 1.72
N ASP A 46 -17.54 8.30 2.29
CA ASP A 46 -16.18 8.56 2.76
C ASP A 46 -15.25 8.98 1.59
N LEU A 47 -15.53 8.55 0.36
CA LEU A 47 -14.74 8.91 -0.83
C LEU A 47 -15.07 10.31 -1.39
N LYS A 48 -16.10 10.96 -0.84
CA LYS A 48 -16.44 12.38 -1.10
C LYS A 48 -15.77 13.32 -0.10
N SER A 49 -15.01 12.79 0.85
CA SER A 49 -14.25 13.54 1.84
C SER A 49 -12.84 13.90 1.35
N ALA A 50 -12.16 14.73 2.13
CA ALA A 50 -10.75 15.03 1.97
C ALA A 50 -9.88 13.80 2.31
N GLY A 51 -8.68 13.73 1.74
CA GLY A 51 -7.77 12.64 2.05
C GLY A 51 -6.46 12.65 1.27
N ILE A 52 -5.69 11.58 1.48
CA ILE A 52 -4.46 11.26 0.77
C ILE A 52 -4.69 10.03 -0.10
N TYR A 53 -4.25 10.05 -1.36
CA TYR A 53 -4.30 8.89 -2.25
C TYR A 53 -2.91 8.48 -2.71
N PHE A 54 -2.75 7.18 -2.96
CA PHE A 54 -1.53 6.54 -3.41
C PHE A 54 -1.85 5.79 -4.71
N LEU A 55 -1.49 6.36 -5.85
CA LEU A 55 -1.60 5.66 -7.14
C LEU A 55 -0.44 4.70 -7.27
N VAL A 56 -0.72 3.40 -7.32
CA VAL A 56 0.31 2.37 -7.29
C VAL A 56 0.34 1.64 -8.62
N LYS A 57 1.52 1.59 -9.22
CA LYS A 57 1.83 0.67 -10.30
C LYS A 57 2.66 -0.48 -9.74
N GLN A 58 2.18 -1.70 -9.93
CA GLN A 58 2.80 -2.93 -9.45
C GLN A 58 3.34 -3.71 -10.65
N ASP A 59 4.57 -3.39 -11.07
CA ASP A 59 5.33 -4.23 -11.99
C ASP A 59 6.05 -5.35 -11.20
N ILE A 60 6.37 -6.45 -11.87
CA ILE A 60 7.18 -7.57 -11.36
C ILE A 60 8.58 -7.07 -10.95
N THR A 61 9.09 -6.06 -11.65
CA THR A 61 10.46 -5.55 -11.46
C THR A 61 10.54 -4.17 -10.84
N ASN A 62 9.53 -3.32 -11.04
CA ASN A 62 9.56 -1.91 -10.64
C ASN A 62 8.21 -1.45 -10.08
N LYS A 63 8.10 -1.45 -8.75
CA LYS A 63 6.94 -0.85 -8.08
C LYS A 63 7.10 0.67 -8.07
N SER A 64 6.08 1.41 -8.47
CA SER A 64 6.08 2.87 -8.43
C SER A 64 4.84 3.42 -7.74
N VAL A 65 5.01 4.56 -7.08
CA VAL A 65 3.92 5.22 -6.36
C VAL A 65 3.91 6.72 -6.68
N TYR A 66 2.71 7.26 -6.88
CA TYR A 66 2.43 8.70 -6.81
C TYR A 66 1.54 8.95 -5.61
N ILE A 67 1.90 9.93 -4.78
CA ILE A 67 1.14 10.30 -3.59
C ILE A 67 0.57 11.69 -3.82
N GLY A 68 -0.71 11.86 -3.54
CA GLY A 68 -1.35 13.17 -3.66
C GLY A 68 -2.41 13.38 -2.60
N GLN A 69 -2.80 14.63 -2.41
CA GLN A 69 -3.92 15.00 -1.55
C GLN A 69 -5.11 15.55 -2.35
N ALA A 70 -6.27 15.52 -1.71
CA ALA A 70 -7.47 16.19 -2.19
C ALA A 70 -8.27 16.74 -1.00
N ASP A 71 -8.75 17.97 -1.15
CA ASP A 71 -9.64 18.63 -0.20
C ASP A 71 -11.10 18.56 -0.69
N VAL A 72 -12.07 18.78 0.19
CA VAL A 72 -13.48 18.88 -0.18
C VAL A 72 -13.75 20.28 -0.73
N ARG A 73 -14.04 20.37 -2.03
CA ARG A 73 -14.50 21.63 -2.64
C ARG A 73 -15.99 21.85 -2.38
N ASN A 74 -16.45 23.10 -2.55
CA ASN A 74 -17.85 23.52 -2.32
C ASN A 74 -18.90 22.72 -3.14
N ASP A 75 -18.48 21.93 -4.13
CA ASP A 75 -19.30 21.06 -4.96
C ASP A 75 -19.34 19.60 -4.46
N ASN A 76 -18.87 19.32 -3.23
CA ASN A 76 -18.72 17.97 -2.65
C ASN A 76 -17.87 17.01 -3.50
N THR A 77 -16.99 17.55 -4.35
CA THR A 77 -16.01 16.75 -5.08
C THR A 77 -14.80 16.50 -4.18
N GLY A 78 -14.84 15.38 -3.44
CA GLY A 78 -13.74 14.95 -2.57
C GLY A 78 -12.63 14.21 -3.32
N ILE A 79 -11.94 13.35 -2.58
CA ILE A 79 -10.78 12.61 -3.06
C ILE A 79 -11.03 11.77 -4.31
N LEU A 80 -12.22 11.17 -4.45
CA LEU A 80 -12.55 10.36 -5.63
C LEU A 80 -12.41 11.16 -6.93
N THR A 81 -12.92 12.40 -6.96
CA THR A 81 -12.85 13.24 -8.16
C THR A 81 -11.42 13.54 -8.58
N ARG A 82 -10.52 13.77 -7.60
CA ARG A 82 -9.10 13.99 -7.89
C ARG A 82 -8.43 12.74 -8.46
N VAL A 83 -8.74 11.57 -7.91
CA VAL A 83 -8.23 10.28 -8.43
C VAL A 83 -8.75 10.03 -9.84
N LEU A 84 -10.03 10.31 -10.12
CA LEU A 84 -10.61 10.16 -11.46
C LEU A 84 -9.97 11.09 -12.50
N ALA A 85 -9.52 12.27 -12.11
CA ALA A 85 -8.81 13.18 -13.01
C ALA A 85 -7.49 12.59 -13.54
N HIS A 86 -6.81 11.75 -12.76
CA HIS A 86 -5.54 11.13 -13.14
C HIS A 86 -5.65 10.18 -14.34
N PHE A 87 -6.85 9.67 -14.67
CA PHE A 87 -7.06 8.88 -15.90
C PHE A 87 -6.71 9.66 -17.17
N LYS A 88 -6.83 10.99 -17.13
CA LYS A 88 -6.54 11.88 -18.26
C LYS A 88 -5.11 12.42 -18.24
N GLU A 89 -4.36 12.18 -17.16
CA GLU A 89 -3.02 12.74 -16.97
C GLU A 89 -1.92 11.76 -17.44
N PRO A 90 -1.11 12.09 -18.46
CA PRO A 90 -0.13 11.15 -19.01
C PRO A 90 0.88 10.60 -17.99
N LYS A 91 1.27 11.39 -16.98
CA LYS A 91 2.28 11.03 -15.98
C LYS A 91 1.79 10.02 -14.94
N THR A 92 0.49 10.04 -14.67
CA THR A 92 -0.12 9.39 -13.48
C THR A 92 -1.26 8.45 -13.85
N LYS A 93 -1.71 8.43 -15.11
CA LYS A 93 -2.77 7.52 -15.60
C LYS A 93 -2.42 6.03 -15.52
N ASP A 94 -1.14 5.69 -15.45
CA ASP A 94 -0.65 4.31 -15.57
C ASP A 94 -0.45 3.64 -14.20
N PHE A 95 -1.49 3.62 -13.38
CA PHE A 95 -1.55 2.89 -12.11
C PHE A 95 -2.43 1.64 -12.24
N ASP A 96 -2.24 0.65 -11.37
CA ASP A 96 -3.03 -0.59 -11.35
C ASP A 96 -4.12 -0.54 -10.28
N TYR A 97 -3.80 0.05 -9.13
CA TYR A 97 -4.73 0.25 -8.03
C TYR A 97 -4.38 1.54 -7.26
N VAL A 98 -5.35 2.03 -6.51
CA VAL A 98 -5.20 3.19 -5.63
C VAL A 98 -5.45 2.78 -4.19
N TYR A 99 -4.63 3.26 -3.27
CA TYR A 99 -5.02 3.35 -1.87
C TYR A 99 -5.54 4.75 -1.56
N ILE A 100 -6.67 4.86 -0.87
CA ILE A 100 -7.24 6.13 -0.44
C ILE A 100 -7.30 6.11 1.08
N LEU A 101 -6.65 7.07 1.72
CA LEU A 101 -6.69 7.33 3.15
C LEU A 101 -7.56 8.56 3.39
N THR A 102 -8.65 8.37 4.11
CA THR A 102 -9.55 9.44 4.54
C THR A 102 -9.91 9.27 6.02
N SER A 103 -10.85 10.07 6.52
CA SER A 103 -11.29 10.07 7.92
C SER A 103 -12.81 10.13 7.99
N THR A 104 -13.41 9.38 8.92
CA THR A 104 -14.88 9.25 9.03
C THR A 104 -15.62 10.55 9.36
N ASN A 105 -14.92 11.60 9.81
CA ASN A 105 -15.54 12.85 10.30
C ASN A 105 -14.98 14.11 9.62
N ASN A 106 -14.41 14.02 8.41
CA ASN A 106 -13.80 15.16 7.70
C ASN A 106 -12.75 15.93 8.54
N LEU A 107 -11.97 15.20 9.36
CA LEU A 107 -10.96 15.79 10.23
C LEU A 107 -9.72 16.32 9.48
N LEU A 108 -9.65 16.11 8.17
CA LEU A 108 -8.51 16.47 7.33
C LEU A 108 -8.74 17.83 6.68
N GLY A 109 -8.29 18.89 7.34
CA GLY A 109 -8.23 20.22 6.75
C GLY A 109 -7.01 20.41 5.83
N ALA A 110 -6.94 21.56 5.16
CA ALA A 110 -5.88 21.87 4.20
C ALA A 110 -4.45 21.77 4.79
N THR A 111 -4.28 22.13 6.07
CA THR A 111 -2.99 22.07 6.75
C THR A 111 -2.60 20.63 7.07
N GLU A 112 -3.56 19.84 7.56
CA GLU A 112 -3.40 18.43 7.92
C GLU A 112 -3.07 17.59 6.69
N LEU A 113 -3.80 17.82 5.59
CA LEU A 113 -3.53 17.18 4.30
C LEU A 113 -2.08 17.45 3.87
N LYS A 114 -1.65 18.72 3.92
CA LYS A 114 -0.32 19.13 3.46
C LYS A 114 0.79 18.50 4.30
N TYR A 115 0.58 18.41 5.61
CA TYR A 115 1.50 17.74 6.51
C TYR A 115 1.58 16.23 6.24
N LEU A 116 0.43 15.57 6.10
CA LEU A 116 0.38 14.13 5.85
C LEU A 116 1.00 13.79 4.49
N GLU A 117 0.67 14.52 3.43
CA GLU A 117 1.27 14.38 2.10
C GLU A 117 2.80 14.51 2.19
N TYR A 118 3.30 15.57 2.84
CA TYR A 118 4.73 15.77 3.05
C TYR A 118 5.36 14.58 3.79
N CYS A 119 4.76 14.12 4.89
CA CYS A 119 5.27 13.01 5.68
C CYS A 119 5.27 11.69 4.90
N PHE A 120 4.22 11.39 4.14
CA PHE A 120 4.16 10.19 3.33
C PHE A 120 5.17 10.20 2.19
N ILE A 121 5.29 11.32 1.45
CA ILE A 121 6.26 11.45 0.36
C ILE A 121 7.69 11.27 0.88
N ASN A 122 8.05 11.94 1.98
CA ASN A 122 9.41 11.83 2.54
C ASN A 122 9.65 10.52 3.29
N GLY A 123 8.59 9.76 3.61
CA GLY A 123 8.69 8.46 4.27
C GLY A 123 8.94 7.29 3.32
N VAL A 124 8.76 7.48 2.00
CA VAL A 124 8.92 6.41 1.00
C VAL A 124 10.37 5.92 0.93
N ASP A 125 10.55 4.60 0.86
CA ASP A 125 11.85 3.99 0.59
C ASP A 125 12.19 4.04 -0.91
N ASN A 126 12.86 5.12 -1.31
CA ASN A 126 13.26 5.37 -2.69
C ASN A 126 14.27 4.33 -3.24
N LYS A 127 14.80 3.42 -2.42
CA LYS A 127 15.64 2.31 -2.91
C LYS A 127 14.81 1.16 -3.46
N LEU A 128 13.60 0.97 -2.92
CA LEU A 128 12.71 -0.14 -3.28
C LEU A 128 11.57 0.31 -4.20
N ILE A 129 11.18 1.58 -4.13
CA ILE A 129 10.00 2.12 -4.81
C ILE A 129 10.39 3.33 -5.64
N SER A 130 9.93 3.36 -6.90
CA SER A 130 10.05 4.55 -7.74
C SER A 130 8.96 5.55 -7.37
N LEU A 131 9.33 6.57 -6.60
CA LEU A 131 8.45 7.70 -6.27
C LEU A 131 8.30 8.62 -7.51
N LYS A 132 7.06 8.88 -7.92
CA LYS A 132 6.73 9.68 -9.11
C LYS A 132 6.53 11.17 -8.82
N ASN A 133 6.43 11.56 -7.55
CA ASN A 133 6.31 12.96 -7.14
C ASN A 133 7.58 13.73 -7.53
N GLU A 134 7.41 14.91 -8.14
CA GLU A 134 8.54 15.79 -8.51
C GLU A 134 9.05 16.60 -7.30
N ASN A 135 8.18 16.88 -6.32
CA ASN A 135 8.51 17.58 -5.08
C ASN A 135 7.53 17.15 -3.96
N SER A 136 7.97 17.19 -2.70
CA SER A 136 7.14 16.98 -1.51
C SER A 136 6.46 18.26 -0.98
N GLY A 137 6.77 19.43 -1.56
CA GLY A 137 6.22 20.71 -1.13
C GLY A 137 6.73 21.13 0.26
N SER A 138 6.03 22.06 0.93
CA SER A 138 6.35 22.43 2.31
C SER A 138 5.50 21.63 3.31
N LYS A 139 6.07 21.32 4.48
CA LYS A 139 5.44 20.50 5.54
C LYS A 139 4.12 21.05 6.11
N GLY A 140 3.79 22.32 5.83
CA GLY A 140 2.70 23.02 6.52
C GLY A 140 3.07 23.37 7.97
N ASN A 141 2.33 24.32 8.57
CA ASN A 141 2.52 24.72 9.96
C ASN A 141 1.44 24.06 10.82
N ILE A 142 1.83 23.07 11.63
CA ILE A 142 0.96 22.36 12.57
C ILE A 142 1.44 22.64 14.00
N SER A 143 0.50 22.72 14.95
CA SER A 143 0.83 22.88 16.38
C SER A 143 1.55 21.63 16.92
N LEU A 144 2.33 21.76 18.00
CA LEU A 144 3.02 20.60 18.60
C LEU A 144 2.05 19.52 19.11
N TYR A 145 0.88 19.92 19.61
CA TYR A 145 -0.14 18.98 20.09
C TYR A 145 -0.74 18.17 18.93
N ASP A 146 -1.11 18.85 17.85
CA ASP A 146 -1.65 18.23 16.65
C ASP A 146 -0.60 17.37 15.93
N GLN A 147 0.67 17.76 15.99
CA GLN A 147 1.76 16.99 15.40
C GLN A 147 1.81 15.56 15.98
N LYS A 148 1.69 15.41 17.30
CA LYS A 148 1.69 14.08 17.94
C LYS A 148 0.49 13.25 17.50
N HIS A 149 -0.69 13.86 17.43
CA HIS A 149 -1.90 13.20 16.93
C HIS A 149 -1.69 12.67 15.50
N TRP A 150 -1.11 13.49 14.62
CA TRP A 150 -0.84 13.09 13.23
C TRP A 150 0.32 12.10 13.10
N GLU A 151 1.31 12.12 13.99
CA GLU A 151 2.34 11.08 14.06
C GLU A 151 1.75 9.71 14.41
N ASP A 152 0.85 9.64 15.39
CA ASP A 152 0.12 8.42 15.72
C ASP A 152 -0.77 7.98 14.54
N PHE A 153 -1.40 8.93 13.85
CA PHE A 153 -2.19 8.64 12.65
C PHE A 153 -1.35 8.06 11.51
N LEU A 154 -0.15 8.62 11.27
CA LEU A 154 0.83 8.13 10.30
C LEU A 154 1.29 6.71 10.66
N ASP A 155 1.65 6.45 11.91
CA ASP A 155 2.15 5.15 12.36
C ASP A 155 1.08 4.05 12.26
N ASN A 156 -0.18 4.38 12.59
CA ASN A 156 -1.30 3.48 12.36
C ASN A 156 -1.49 3.19 10.87
N THR A 157 -1.46 4.23 10.02
CA THR A 157 -1.57 4.07 8.56
C THR A 157 -0.49 3.13 8.01
N ILE A 158 0.77 3.38 8.37
CA ILE A 158 1.93 2.59 7.91
C ILE A 158 1.82 1.14 8.42
N THR A 159 1.37 0.94 9.66
CA THR A 159 1.17 -0.39 10.23
C THR A 159 0.13 -1.19 9.45
N ILE A 160 -1.01 -0.57 9.11
CA ILE A 160 -2.05 -1.22 8.30
C ILE A 160 -1.52 -1.54 6.92
N PHE A 161 -0.90 -0.56 6.25
CA PHE A 161 -0.29 -0.75 4.94
C PHE A 161 0.69 -1.91 4.90
N ARG A 162 1.57 -2.04 5.90
CA ARG A 162 2.47 -3.20 6.04
C ARG A 162 1.71 -4.52 6.21
N SER A 163 0.67 -4.53 7.05
CA SER A 163 -0.12 -5.74 7.31
C SER A 163 -0.86 -6.27 6.06
N ILE A 164 -1.24 -5.37 5.14
CA ILE A 164 -1.95 -5.72 3.90
C ILE A 164 -1.00 -5.90 2.70
N GLY A 165 0.32 -5.92 2.92
CA GLY A 165 1.32 -6.13 1.89
C GLY A 165 1.70 -4.88 1.06
N PHE A 166 1.27 -3.70 1.49
CA PHE A 166 1.67 -2.41 0.92
C PHE A 166 2.80 -1.77 1.75
N ASP A 167 3.98 -2.41 1.79
CA ASP A 167 5.16 -1.87 2.47
C ASP A 167 6.00 -1.03 1.49
N ILE A 168 5.82 0.29 1.53
CA ILE A 168 6.59 1.25 0.70
C ILE A 168 7.39 2.25 1.53
N PHE A 169 7.25 2.23 2.85
CA PHE A 169 7.81 3.23 3.74
C PHE A 169 9.06 2.70 4.45
N THR A 170 10.04 3.58 4.63
CA THR A 170 11.24 3.28 5.42
C THR A 170 10.86 2.78 6.82
N ARG A 171 11.63 1.82 7.32
CA ARG A 171 11.44 1.35 8.70
C ARG A 171 11.90 2.46 9.65
N LYS A 172 10.97 2.99 10.45
CA LYS A 172 11.35 3.80 11.62
C LYS A 172 12.14 2.89 12.55
N ILE A 173 13.40 3.25 12.79
CA ILE A 173 14.28 2.51 13.70
C ILE A 173 13.94 3.01 15.11
N ASN A 174 13.16 2.25 15.85
CA ASN A 174 12.57 2.74 17.11
C ASN A 174 13.45 2.48 18.34
N THR A 175 14.65 1.94 18.19
CA THR A 175 15.59 1.79 19.31
C THR A 175 17.05 1.95 18.90
N LYS A 176 17.88 2.44 19.83
CA LYS A 176 19.35 2.50 19.70
C LYS A 176 19.97 1.10 19.46
N GLN A 177 19.24 0.04 19.82
CA GLN A 177 19.60 -1.36 19.60
C GLN A 177 19.23 -1.84 18.19
N GLU A 178 18.05 -1.47 17.66
CA GLU A 178 17.69 -1.75 16.26
C GLU A 178 18.55 -0.98 15.27
N SER A 179 18.99 0.25 15.59
CA SER A 179 19.91 1.00 14.72
C SER A 179 21.29 0.34 14.66
N LEU A 180 21.77 -0.20 15.78
CA LEU A 180 23.01 -0.95 15.83
C LEU A 180 22.88 -2.28 15.08
N ASN A 181 21.76 -3.00 15.25
CA ASN A 181 21.48 -4.23 14.52
C ASN A 181 21.34 -4.00 13.01
N LEU A 182 20.72 -2.90 12.58
CA LEU A 182 20.65 -2.52 11.16
C LEU A 182 22.00 -2.10 10.59
N LEU A 183 22.88 -1.47 11.36
CA LEU A 183 24.25 -1.15 10.93
C LEU A 183 25.12 -2.41 10.83
N LEU A 184 24.89 -3.39 11.71
CA LEU A 184 25.53 -4.70 11.68
C LEU A 184 25.00 -5.56 10.52
N ASP A 185 23.67 -5.56 10.30
CA ASP A 185 23.01 -6.19 9.15
C ASP A 185 23.43 -5.53 7.84
N ASN A 186 23.55 -4.20 7.75
CA ASN A 186 24.03 -3.54 6.54
C ASN A 186 25.51 -3.82 6.22
N LYS A 187 26.30 -4.29 7.19
CA LYS A 187 27.65 -4.83 6.95
C LYS A 187 27.65 -6.33 6.62
N GLN A 188 26.54 -7.06 6.82
CA GLN A 188 26.46 -8.52 6.57
C GLN A 188 25.35 -9.01 5.63
N THR A 189 24.40 -8.19 5.18
CA THR A 189 23.26 -8.66 4.37
C THR A 189 22.95 -7.74 3.19
N ASN A 190 23.91 -7.59 2.28
CA ASN A 190 23.62 -7.31 0.87
C ASN A 190 23.31 -8.63 0.13
N LYS A 191 22.38 -9.42 0.66
CA LYS A 191 21.93 -10.68 0.06
C LYS A 191 20.56 -11.05 0.63
N ASN A 192 19.50 -10.48 0.05
CA ASN A 192 18.18 -11.10 0.06
C ASN A 192 18.30 -12.45 -0.66
N SER A 193 18.74 -13.46 0.09
CA SER A 193 18.99 -14.81 -0.43
C SER A 193 17.67 -15.56 -0.43
N TYR A 194 16.87 -15.36 -1.47
CA TYR A 194 15.83 -16.32 -1.79
C TYR A 194 16.49 -17.55 -2.42
N PHE A 195 16.03 -18.73 -2.03
CA PHE A 195 16.41 -19.96 -2.68
C PHE A 195 15.44 -20.18 -3.84
N LYS A 196 15.99 -20.33 -5.04
CA LYS A 196 15.23 -20.53 -6.27
C LYS A 196 15.38 -21.98 -6.71
N MET A 197 14.26 -22.64 -6.95
CA MET A 197 14.20 -23.96 -7.56
C MET A 197 13.54 -23.84 -8.92
N VAL A 198 14.20 -24.34 -9.96
CA VAL A 198 13.69 -24.36 -11.33
C VAL A 198 13.55 -25.81 -11.77
N LYS A 199 12.38 -26.18 -12.25
CA LYS A 199 12.09 -27.54 -12.72
C LYS A 199 11.37 -27.48 -14.05
N LYS A 200 11.90 -28.22 -15.03
CA LYS A 200 11.18 -28.45 -16.29
C LYS A 200 10.22 -29.61 -16.12
N ASP A 201 8.94 -29.37 -16.34
CA ASP A 201 7.95 -30.44 -16.35
C ASP A 201 8.22 -31.40 -17.51
N LYS A 202 8.15 -32.71 -17.24
CA LYS A 202 8.49 -33.74 -18.24
C LYS A 202 7.41 -33.87 -19.33
N HIS A 203 6.15 -33.59 -18.99
CA HIS A 203 4.99 -33.78 -19.87
C HIS A 203 4.66 -32.51 -20.64
N THR A 204 4.58 -31.36 -19.96
CA THR A 204 4.21 -30.08 -20.60
C THR A 204 5.41 -29.31 -21.13
N LYS A 205 6.65 -29.75 -20.81
CA LYS A 205 7.91 -29.06 -21.12
C LYS A 205 8.03 -27.65 -20.53
N GLN A 206 7.05 -27.20 -19.73
CA GLN A 206 7.05 -25.89 -19.10
C GLN A 206 8.08 -25.79 -17.98
N ILE A 207 8.63 -24.60 -17.78
CA ILE A 207 9.60 -24.32 -16.72
C ILE A 207 8.84 -23.76 -15.52
N LEU A 208 8.77 -24.55 -14.45
CA LEU A 208 8.16 -24.19 -13.19
C LEU A 208 9.22 -23.64 -12.24
N THR A 209 8.89 -22.57 -11.53
CA THR A 209 9.81 -21.92 -10.61
C THR A 209 9.17 -21.79 -9.23
N ALA A 210 9.94 -22.14 -8.20
CA ALA A 210 9.57 -21.95 -6.81
C ALA A 210 10.63 -21.14 -6.08
N TYR A 211 10.17 -20.32 -5.15
CA TYR A 211 11.00 -19.44 -4.33
C TYR A 211 10.71 -19.71 -2.85
N CYS A 212 11.76 -19.82 -2.05
CA CYS A 212 11.62 -19.85 -0.59
C CYS A 212 12.63 -18.93 0.10
N ILE A 213 12.28 -18.53 1.32
CA ILE A 213 13.13 -17.73 2.20
C ILE A 213 13.26 -18.45 3.54
N LYS A 214 14.44 -18.38 4.16
CA LYS A 214 14.63 -18.82 5.54
C LYS A 214 14.30 -17.65 6.46
N ARG A 215 13.34 -17.82 7.38
CA ARG A 215 13.06 -16.87 8.46
C ARG A 215 13.27 -17.59 9.78
N GLU A 216 14.23 -17.11 10.57
CA GLU A 216 14.65 -17.76 11.82
C GLU A 216 14.98 -19.25 11.56
N ASP A 217 14.26 -20.19 12.19
CA ASP A 217 14.41 -21.64 12.02
C ASP A 217 13.36 -22.28 11.10
N LYS A 218 12.62 -21.46 10.33
CA LYS A 218 11.54 -21.94 9.45
C LYS A 218 11.81 -21.58 7.99
N TRP A 219 11.38 -22.46 7.09
CA TRP A 219 11.39 -22.23 5.66
C TRP A 219 10.01 -21.77 5.21
N VAL A 220 9.94 -20.58 4.60
CA VAL A 220 8.68 -20.01 4.10
C VAL A 220 8.71 -20.05 2.58
N VAL A 221 7.77 -20.77 1.99
CA VAL A 221 7.55 -20.81 0.54
C VAL A 221 6.76 -19.56 0.14
N LEU A 222 7.21 -18.86 -0.91
CA LEU A 222 6.54 -17.65 -1.38
C LEU A 222 5.28 -18.00 -2.17
N ALA A 223 4.21 -17.23 -1.98
CA ALA A 223 2.98 -17.37 -2.75
C ALA A 223 3.25 -17.33 -4.26
N GLY A 224 2.63 -18.24 -5.02
CA GLY A 224 2.87 -18.40 -6.46
C GLY A 224 4.03 -19.32 -6.84
N SER A 225 4.82 -19.81 -5.86
CA SER A 225 5.85 -20.83 -6.10
C SER A 225 5.23 -22.18 -6.45
N GLN A 226 5.59 -22.75 -7.61
CA GLN A 226 5.03 -24.03 -8.09
C GLN A 226 6.15 -24.95 -8.61
N ILE A 227 6.02 -26.26 -8.33
CA ILE A 227 6.95 -27.31 -8.81
C ILE A 227 6.25 -28.47 -9.53
N ARG A 228 4.92 -28.39 -9.66
CA ARG A 228 4.05 -29.29 -10.43
C ARG A 228 2.79 -28.52 -10.82
N LEU A 229 2.32 -28.71 -12.05
CA LEU A 229 1.02 -28.20 -12.49
C LEU A 229 -0.08 -29.08 -11.87
N PHE A 230 -1.00 -28.46 -11.12
CA PHE A 230 -2.25 -29.13 -10.75
C PHE A 230 -3.17 -29.11 -11.98
N PHE A 231 -3.31 -30.27 -12.63
CA PHE A 231 -4.44 -30.49 -13.52
C PHE A 231 -5.61 -30.91 -12.64
N ASP A 232 -6.62 -30.06 -12.52
CA ASP A 232 -7.91 -30.49 -12.01
C ASP A 232 -8.41 -31.61 -12.93
N PHE A 233 -8.50 -32.83 -12.40
CA PHE A 233 -9.20 -33.92 -13.05
C PHE A 233 -10.71 -33.68 -12.96
N LEU A 234 -11.20 -32.67 -13.67
CA LEU A 234 -12.59 -32.59 -14.11
C LEU A 234 -12.62 -32.97 -15.59
N ASN A 235 -12.57 -34.29 -15.83
CA ASN A 235 -13.18 -34.98 -16.97
C ASN A 235 -12.72 -36.45 -16.96
N TYR A 236 -13.38 -37.27 -16.15
CA TYR A 236 -13.58 -38.66 -16.51
C TYR A 236 -14.97 -38.77 -17.13
N LYS A 237 -14.98 -39.18 -18.41
CA LYS A 237 -16.15 -39.51 -19.20
C LYS A 237 -16.98 -40.60 -18.53
N ASN A 238 -18.29 -40.55 -18.74
CA ASN A 238 -18.97 -41.53 -19.59
C ASN A 238 -19.87 -40.77 -20.55
#